data_AF-A0A0L6JQF4-F1
#
_entry.id   AF-A0A0L6JQF4-F1
#
_cell.length_a   1.000
_cell.length_b   1.000
_cell.length_c   1.000
_cell.angle_alpha   90.00
_cell.angle_beta   90.00
_cell.angle_gamma   90.00
#
_symmetry.space_group_name_H-M   'P 1'
#
loop_
_entity.id
_entity.type
_entity.pdbx_description
1 polymer ?
#
loop_
_entity_poly.entity_id
_entity_poly.type
_entity_poly.pdbx_seq_one_letter_code
_entity_poly.pdbx_strand_id
1 'polypeptide(L)'
;MRDIDRDLHKFVEAGNFKKVNELLKNGADANSIHANGYTPLMHAVRAWNCTSEQRIKTAQILINNGADPTYVAPDKYQAIILAHDFEVVSLCADAGVKIDQDLATKLMYNFSGSIKLKDFLKQLGISQTEWIESERQVYYRICDYTGNNLFQDELERAIPYLSDVFESLSNFKDYGLFRKVEPDINAEFKLYALSRINDVLLLSFQEKQREGSNIAKISLEQYIEFWQKVGLRIVDPIEFHPFLCEIYKVEEDSINNQYPKIINTRWPCLMFGDLLFSRAGVCIKASPNLIDKNTAENSTLYWSHRRNNRPRADLADDWGSNSQWGTGFRLDFWNEDILYYNVNDKENEILIDDELSEAQRTEVLKNRCFVRTPEVLDCFPYDYTVTEKYKRKE
;
A
#
# COMPACT_ATOMS: atom_id res chain seq x y z
N MET A 1 -7.88 37.11 16.51
CA MET A 1 -6.76 36.56 17.31
C MET A 1 -5.79 37.69 17.65
N ARG A 2 -5.28 37.78 18.88
CA ARG A 2 -4.27 38.78 19.29
C ARG A 2 -2.92 38.46 18.67
N ASP A 3 -2.02 39.44 18.53
CA ASP A 3 -0.71 39.21 17.93
C ASP A 3 0.14 38.20 18.73
N ILE A 4 0.06 38.23 20.07
CA ILE A 4 0.76 37.27 20.94
C ILE A 4 0.28 35.82 20.73
N ASP A 5 -1.00 35.63 20.42
CA ASP A 5 -1.58 34.31 20.12
C ASP A 5 -1.15 33.84 18.73
N ARG A 6 -1.06 34.76 17.76
CA ARG A 6 -0.55 34.45 16.41
C ARG A 6 0.91 34.04 16.45
N ASP A 7 1.72 34.74 17.26
CA ASP A 7 3.11 34.38 17.51
C ASP A 7 3.22 33.02 18.18
N LEU A 8 2.33 32.70 19.13
CA LEU A 8 2.29 31.39 19.76
C LEU A 8 2.18 30.27 18.72
N HIS A 9 1.20 30.34 17.81
CA HIS A 9 1.06 29.36 16.72
C HIS A 9 2.34 29.21 15.89
N LYS A 10 2.92 30.33 15.46
CA LYS A 10 4.15 30.32 14.64
C LYS A 10 5.33 29.64 15.35
N PHE A 11 5.55 29.94 16.63
CA PHE A 11 6.66 29.33 17.39
C PHE A 11 6.39 27.89 17.80
N VAL A 12 5.12 27.51 17.94
CA VAL A 12 4.70 26.13 18.10
C VAL A 12 5.02 25.30 16.86
N GLU A 13 4.65 25.75 15.66
CA GLU A 13 4.95 25.03 14.41
C GLU A 13 6.46 24.87 14.17
N ALA A 14 7.26 25.83 14.63
CA ALA A 14 8.73 25.77 14.59
C ALA A 14 9.36 24.87 15.67
N GLY A 15 8.55 24.28 16.58
CA GLY A 15 9.05 23.48 17.70
C GLY A 15 9.89 24.27 18.72
N ASN A 16 9.77 25.60 18.74
CA ASN A 16 10.55 26.47 19.62
C ASN A 16 9.92 26.55 21.02
N PHE A 17 9.96 25.43 21.74
CA PHE A 17 9.35 25.27 23.05
C PHE A 17 9.79 26.33 24.09
N LYS A 18 10.99 26.91 23.95
CA LYS A 18 11.46 28.01 24.81
C LYS A 18 10.62 29.27 24.60
N LYS A 19 10.41 29.66 23.34
CA LYS A 19 9.61 30.85 23.01
C LYS A 19 8.12 30.62 23.29
N VAL A 20 7.63 29.41 23.04
CA VAL A 20 6.27 28.99 23.43
C VAL A 20 6.04 29.21 24.93
N ASN A 21 6.95 28.72 25.78
CA ASN A 21 6.84 28.90 27.24
C ASN A 21 6.89 30.38 27.66
N GLU A 22 7.70 31.21 27.00
CA GLU A 22 7.75 32.65 27.26
C GLU A 22 6.42 33.34 26.91
N LEU A 23 5.84 33.03 25.74
CA LEU A 23 4.59 33.61 25.28
C LEU A 23 3.42 33.24 26.18
N LEU A 24 3.34 31.97 26.62
CA LEU A 24 2.33 31.50 27.56
C LEU A 24 2.43 32.23 28.91
N LYS A 25 3.64 32.40 29.45
CA LYS A 25 3.87 33.20 30.67
C LYS A 25 3.47 34.66 30.50
N ASN A 26 3.59 35.20 29.28
CA ASN A 26 3.18 36.56 28.94
C ASN A 26 1.68 36.67 28.58
N GLY A 27 0.88 35.63 28.83
CA GLY A 27 -0.57 35.66 28.69
C GLY A 27 -1.09 35.31 27.29
N ALA A 28 -0.28 34.66 26.45
CA ALA A 28 -0.79 34.02 25.24
C ALA A 28 -1.81 32.95 25.60
N ASP A 29 -2.89 32.86 24.83
CA ASP A 29 -3.97 31.90 25.07
C ASP A 29 -3.60 30.55 24.44
N ALA A 30 -3.39 29.55 25.30
CA ALA A 30 -3.08 28.18 24.90
C ALA A 30 -4.20 27.51 24.08
N ASN A 31 -5.42 28.07 24.11
CA ASN A 31 -6.61 27.60 23.40
C ASN A 31 -7.04 28.53 22.26
N SER A 32 -6.21 29.49 21.87
CA SER A 32 -6.51 30.37 20.75
C SER A 32 -6.76 29.57 19.46
N ILE A 33 -7.74 30.00 18.64
CA ILE A 33 -8.09 29.28 17.41
C ILE A 33 -7.52 30.04 16.22
N HIS A 34 -6.62 29.39 15.46
CA HIS A 34 -6.02 29.92 14.24
C HIS A 34 -7.03 30.03 13.09
N ALA A 35 -6.69 30.81 12.06
CA ALA A 35 -7.55 31.02 10.90
C ALA A 35 -7.92 29.72 10.16
N ASN A 36 -7.14 28.65 10.32
CA ASN A 36 -7.43 27.31 9.79
C ASN A 36 -8.25 26.42 10.74
N GLY A 37 -8.72 26.96 11.87
CA GLY A 37 -9.57 26.26 12.84
C GLY A 37 -8.83 25.43 13.89
N TYR A 38 -7.49 25.42 13.89
CA TYR A 38 -6.67 24.63 14.81
C TYR A 38 -6.19 25.42 16.03
N THR A 39 -6.02 24.73 17.15
CA THR A 39 -5.41 25.25 18.39
C THR A 39 -3.87 25.14 18.36
N PRO A 40 -3.16 25.85 19.26
CA PRO A 40 -1.72 25.67 19.43
C PRO A 40 -1.35 24.19 19.65
N LEU A 41 -2.13 23.44 20.45
CA LEU A 41 -1.84 22.02 20.66
C LEU A 41 -1.94 21.21 19.36
N MET A 42 -2.96 21.44 18.53
CA MET A 42 -3.07 20.78 17.22
C MET A 42 -1.90 21.13 16.28
N HIS A 43 -1.45 22.39 16.27
CA HIS A 43 -0.25 22.80 15.52
C HIS A 43 1.00 22.10 16.04
N ALA A 44 1.17 22.01 17.36
CA ALA A 44 2.33 21.34 17.96
C ALA A 44 2.39 19.88 17.55
N VAL A 45 1.26 19.18 17.59
CA VAL A 45 1.18 17.75 17.35
C VAL A 45 1.36 17.39 15.87
N ARG A 46 0.83 18.22 14.95
CA ARG A 46 0.93 18.02 13.50
C ARG A 46 2.24 18.55 12.89
N ALA A 47 3.01 19.38 13.59
CA ALA A 47 4.18 20.05 13.01
C ALA A 47 5.20 19.03 12.49
N TRP A 48 5.63 19.16 11.24
CA TRP A 48 6.68 18.32 10.62
C TRP A 48 8.07 18.95 10.68
N ASN A 49 8.14 20.24 10.99
CA ASN A 49 9.37 21.04 10.97
C ASN A 49 10.16 20.96 12.29
N CYS A 50 9.91 19.95 13.12
CA CYS A 50 10.58 19.77 14.41
C CYS A 50 10.78 18.27 14.73
N THR A 51 11.77 18.00 15.59
CA THR A 51 12.06 16.64 16.06
C THR A 51 10.94 16.12 16.97
N SER A 52 10.82 14.80 17.11
CA SER A 52 9.86 14.20 18.05
C SER A 52 10.03 14.72 19.48
N GLU A 53 11.27 14.93 19.94
CA GLU A 53 11.55 15.49 21.26
C GLU A 53 10.99 16.93 21.40
N GLN A 54 11.19 17.77 20.39
CA GLN A 54 10.65 19.13 20.37
C GLN A 54 9.12 19.13 20.35
N ARG A 55 8.52 18.22 19.56
CA ARG A 55 7.07 18.04 19.44
C ARG A 55 6.44 17.66 20.78
N ILE A 56 6.98 16.60 21.41
CA ILE A 56 6.54 16.10 22.72
C ILE A 56 6.68 17.20 23.78
N LYS A 57 7.84 17.88 23.85
CA LYS A 57 8.07 18.96 24.81
C LYS A 57 7.12 20.15 24.59
N THR A 58 6.87 20.52 23.34
CA THR A 58 5.96 21.64 23.03
C THR A 58 4.52 21.30 23.41
N ALA A 59 4.04 20.09 23.05
CA ALA A 59 2.73 19.61 23.43
C ALA A 59 2.56 19.54 24.97
N GLN A 60 3.56 19.01 25.68
CA GLN A 60 3.58 18.98 27.14
C GLN A 60 3.47 20.37 27.76
N ILE A 61 4.23 21.36 27.25
CA ILE A 61 4.18 22.74 27.76
C ILE A 61 2.80 23.34 27.55
N LEU A 62 2.20 23.13 26.38
CA LEU A 62 0.86 23.63 26.08
C LEU A 62 -0.19 23.02 27.01
N ILE A 63 -0.20 21.70 27.17
CA ILE A 63 -1.10 20.99 28.10
C ILE A 63 -0.91 21.49 29.53
N ASN A 64 0.34 21.65 29.99
CA ASN A 64 0.64 22.16 31.33
C ASN A 64 0.18 23.62 31.54
N ASN A 65 -0.02 24.38 30.46
CA ASN A 65 -0.54 25.74 30.48
C ASN A 65 -2.04 25.80 30.11
N GLY A 66 -2.76 24.68 30.22
CA GLY A 66 -4.22 24.63 30.09
C GLY A 66 -4.74 24.52 28.66
N ALA A 67 -3.92 24.08 27.70
CA ALA A 67 -4.43 23.70 26.39
C ALA A 67 -5.43 22.53 26.51
N ASP A 68 -6.59 22.66 25.88
CA ASP A 68 -7.65 21.67 25.85
C ASP A 68 -7.38 20.63 24.73
N PRO A 69 -7.04 19.38 25.08
CA PRO A 69 -6.80 18.34 24.09
C PRO A 69 -8.08 17.75 23.51
N THR A 70 -9.25 18.07 24.09
CA THR A 70 -10.57 17.54 23.68
C THR A 70 -11.24 18.38 22.58
N TYR A 71 -10.72 19.57 22.29
CA TYR A 71 -11.24 20.44 21.22
C TYR A 71 -11.26 19.71 19.87
N VAL A 72 -12.39 19.83 19.17
CA VAL A 72 -12.63 19.26 17.84
C VAL A 72 -12.63 20.40 16.82
N ALA A 73 -11.71 20.35 15.86
CA ALA A 73 -11.61 21.33 14.79
C ALA A 73 -12.75 21.18 13.76
N PRO A 74 -12.96 22.17 12.86
CA PRO A 74 -14.03 22.11 11.85
C PRO A 74 -13.95 20.91 10.88
N ASP A 75 -12.74 20.39 10.66
CA ASP A 75 -12.50 19.15 9.90
C ASP A 75 -12.73 17.87 10.71
N LYS A 76 -13.27 18.00 11.93
CA LYS A 76 -13.60 16.95 12.89
C LYS A 76 -12.40 16.23 13.51
N TYR A 77 -11.19 16.81 13.42
CA TYR A 77 -10.02 16.25 14.11
C TYR A 77 -9.83 16.83 15.51
N GLN A 78 -9.36 16.00 16.44
CA GLN A 78 -8.80 16.37 17.73
C GLN A 78 -7.26 16.29 17.67
N ALA A 79 -6.56 16.93 18.61
CA ALA A 79 -5.10 16.90 18.65
C ALA A 79 -4.53 15.46 18.66
N ILE A 80 -5.15 14.54 19.42
CA ILE A 80 -4.69 13.16 19.57
C ILE A 80 -4.63 12.38 18.24
N ILE A 81 -5.55 12.66 17.30
CA ILE A 81 -5.59 12.00 15.98
C ILE A 81 -4.44 12.44 15.09
N LEU A 82 -3.97 13.68 15.27
CA LEU A 82 -2.89 14.25 14.48
C LEU A 82 -1.51 13.79 14.96
N ALA A 83 -1.44 12.98 16.03
CA ALA A 83 -0.19 12.58 16.64
C ALA A 83 0.65 11.68 15.75
N HIS A 84 1.96 11.93 15.77
CA HIS A 84 2.98 11.11 15.11
C HIS A 84 3.83 10.30 16.12
N ASP A 85 3.76 10.65 17.40
CA ASP A 85 4.54 10.05 18.48
C ASP A 85 3.58 9.48 19.53
N PHE A 86 3.82 8.24 20.00
CA PHE A 86 2.97 7.59 21.00
C PHE A 86 2.94 8.40 22.31
N GLU A 87 4.04 9.03 22.67
CA GLU A 87 4.15 9.86 23.87
C GLU A 87 3.15 11.04 23.83
N VAL A 88 2.87 11.61 22.66
CA VAL A 88 1.82 12.64 22.51
C VAL A 88 0.42 12.05 22.70
N VAL A 89 0.18 10.82 22.21
CA VAL A 89 -1.09 10.12 22.43
C VAL A 89 -1.32 9.91 23.93
N SER A 90 -0.30 9.44 24.65
CA SER A 90 -0.34 9.29 26.11
C SER A 90 -0.63 10.62 26.79
N LEU A 91 0.08 11.70 26.42
CA LEU A 91 -0.15 13.02 27.00
C LEU A 91 -1.57 13.53 26.81
N CYS A 92 -2.15 13.35 25.63
CA CYS A 92 -3.53 13.76 25.37
C CYS A 92 -4.54 12.94 26.19
N ALA A 93 -4.30 11.63 26.33
CA ALA A 93 -5.13 10.75 27.16
C ALA A 93 -5.06 11.15 28.64
N ASP A 94 -3.85 11.37 29.17
CA ASP A 94 -3.61 11.80 30.54
C ASP A 94 -4.25 13.18 30.82
N ALA A 95 -4.30 14.04 29.80
CA ALA A 95 -4.92 15.36 29.85
C ALA A 95 -6.45 15.34 29.63
N GLY A 96 -7.08 14.15 29.59
CA GLY A 96 -8.53 14.00 29.65
C GLY A 96 -9.23 13.63 28.34
N VAL A 97 -8.49 13.33 27.26
CA VAL A 97 -9.09 12.76 26.05
C VAL A 97 -9.56 11.33 26.34
N LYS A 98 -10.87 11.11 26.28
CA LYS A 98 -11.44 9.77 26.39
C LYS A 98 -11.20 9.02 25.09
N ILE A 99 -10.49 7.89 25.17
CA ILE A 99 -10.28 7.01 24.04
C ILE A 99 -11.38 5.95 24.06
N ASP A 100 -12.35 6.08 23.17
CA ASP A 100 -13.34 5.04 22.88
C ASP A 100 -12.87 4.12 21.74
N GLN A 101 -13.71 3.15 21.36
CA GLN A 101 -13.37 2.15 20.34
C GLN A 101 -13.10 2.77 18.95
N ASP A 102 -13.87 3.81 18.57
CA ASP A 102 -13.71 4.51 17.29
C ASP A 102 -12.40 5.29 17.25
N LEU A 103 -12.11 6.06 18.29
CA LEU A 103 -10.87 6.80 18.42
C LEU A 103 -9.67 5.84 18.49
N ALA A 104 -9.77 4.76 19.24
CA ALA A 104 -8.73 3.74 19.32
C ALA A 104 -8.42 3.13 17.95
N THR A 105 -9.44 2.86 17.14
CA THR A 105 -9.28 2.36 15.77
C THR A 105 -8.52 3.35 14.89
N LYS A 106 -8.87 4.64 14.95
CA LYS A 106 -8.19 5.70 14.20
C LYS A 106 -6.72 5.88 14.63
N LEU A 107 -6.45 5.80 15.93
CA LEU A 107 -5.09 5.83 16.45
C LEU A 107 -4.30 4.61 15.96
N MET A 108 -4.89 3.41 15.99
CA MET A 108 -4.24 2.21 15.46
C MET A 108 -3.97 2.27 13.96
N TYR A 109 -4.84 2.95 13.19
CA TYR A 109 -4.59 3.24 11.78
C TYR A 109 -3.36 4.13 11.58
N ASN A 110 -3.23 5.20 12.38
CA ASN A 110 -2.10 6.15 12.29
C ASN A 110 -0.78 5.57 12.82
N PHE A 111 -0.87 4.67 13.81
CA PHE A 111 0.27 4.04 14.50
C PHE A 111 0.33 2.55 14.19
N SER A 112 0.09 2.16 12.93
CA SER A 112 0.10 0.77 12.49
C SER A 112 1.41 0.08 12.89
N GLY A 113 1.33 -0.98 13.71
CA GLY A 113 2.50 -1.72 14.22
C GLY A 113 3.01 -1.28 15.61
N SER A 114 2.53 -0.15 16.17
CA SER A 114 3.00 0.34 17.47
C SER A 114 2.61 -0.58 18.63
N ILE A 115 3.58 -1.32 19.18
CA ILE A 115 3.40 -2.18 20.35
C ILE A 115 3.02 -1.34 21.58
N LYS A 116 3.67 -0.19 21.78
CA LYS A 116 3.37 0.74 22.88
C LYS A 116 1.90 1.17 22.88
N LEU A 117 1.36 1.53 21.71
CA LEU A 117 -0.04 1.92 21.59
C LEU A 117 -0.97 0.74 21.87
N LYS A 118 -0.68 -0.45 21.33
CA LYS A 118 -1.46 -1.67 21.60
C LYS A 118 -1.53 -1.98 23.10
N ASP A 119 -0.41 -1.92 23.79
CA ASP A 119 -0.32 -2.18 25.23
C ASP A 119 -1.08 -1.12 26.03
N PHE A 120 -0.95 0.15 25.64
CA PHE A 120 -1.67 1.26 26.26
C PHE A 120 -3.19 1.11 26.14
N LEU A 121 -3.70 0.82 24.94
CA LEU A 121 -5.13 0.64 24.72
C LEU A 121 -5.67 -0.58 25.46
N LYS A 122 -4.88 -1.65 25.56
CA LYS A 122 -5.21 -2.82 26.39
C LYS A 122 -5.32 -2.46 27.88
N GLN A 123 -4.43 -1.61 28.40
CA GLN A 123 -4.50 -1.12 29.79
C GLN A 123 -5.76 -0.28 30.04
N LEU A 124 -6.25 0.44 29.03
CA LEU A 124 -7.52 1.17 29.09
C LEU A 124 -8.76 0.26 29.00
N GLY A 125 -8.59 -1.07 28.88
CA GLY A 125 -9.69 -2.02 28.78
C GLY A 125 -10.35 -2.07 27.39
N ILE A 126 -9.73 -1.46 26.39
CA ILE A 126 -10.20 -1.47 25.00
C ILE A 126 -9.76 -2.81 24.38
N SER A 127 -10.70 -3.73 24.18
CA SER A 127 -10.38 -5.13 23.85
C SER A 127 -10.01 -5.30 22.38
N GLN A 128 -9.05 -6.19 22.08
CA GLN A 128 -8.60 -6.61 20.73
C GLN A 128 -9.67 -7.18 19.78
N THR A 129 -10.92 -7.30 20.22
CA THR A 129 -11.97 -8.06 19.51
C THR A 129 -12.97 -7.20 18.73
N GLU A 130 -12.92 -5.87 18.85
CA GLU A 130 -13.81 -4.93 18.13
C GLU A 130 -13.04 -3.89 17.30
N TRP A 131 -11.81 -4.19 16.87
CA TRP A 131 -11.05 -3.28 16.01
C TRP A 131 -11.56 -3.48 14.60
N ILE A 132 -11.84 -2.37 13.91
CA ILE A 132 -12.13 -2.43 12.50
C ILE A 132 -10.84 -2.89 11.82
N GLU A 133 -10.85 -4.17 11.45
CA GLU A 133 -9.83 -4.80 10.62
C GLU A 133 -9.68 -4.00 9.33
N SER A 134 -8.45 -3.86 8.84
CA SER A 134 -8.19 -3.22 7.54
C SER A 134 -7.10 -3.95 6.77
N GLU A 135 -7.09 -3.81 5.46
CA GLU A 135 -6.09 -4.41 4.56
C GLU A 135 -4.67 -3.99 4.99
N ARG A 136 -4.54 -2.72 5.37
CA ARG A 136 -3.31 -2.16 5.94
C ARG A 136 -2.91 -2.88 7.23
N GLN A 137 -3.85 -3.08 8.16
CA GLN A 137 -3.54 -3.76 9.42
C GLN A 137 -3.12 -5.20 9.18
N VAL A 138 -3.80 -5.92 8.29
CA VAL A 138 -3.41 -7.29 7.89
C VAL A 138 -1.99 -7.28 7.33
N TYR A 139 -1.67 -6.36 6.41
CA TYR A 139 -0.32 -6.21 5.85
C TYR A 139 0.76 -6.04 6.93
N TYR A 140 0.55 -5.14 7.91
CA TYR A 140 1.55 -4.91 8.96
C TYR A 140 1.66 -6.08 9.92
N ARG A 141 0.55 -6.76 10.25
CA ARG A 141 0.63 -7.98 11.08
C ARG A 141 1.49 -9.04 10.41
N ILE A 142 1.37 -9.25 9.10
CA ILE A 142 2.22 -10.18 8.36
C ILE A 142 3.68 -9.73 8.37
N CYS A 143 3.94 -8.44 8.12
CA CYS A 143 5.30 -7.89 8.07
C CYS A 143 6.02 -7.95 9.44
N ASP A 144 5.28 -7.72 10.52
CA ASP A 144 5.83 -7.64 11.89
C ASP A 144 5.71 -8.98 12.64
N TYR A 145 5.22 -10.04 12.00
CA TYR A 145 4.99 -11.33 12.63
C TYR A 145 6.31 -12.01 13.00
N THR A 146 6.45 -12.36 14.29
CA THR A 146 7.65 -13.00 14.85
C THR A 146 7.43 -14.42 15.35
N GLY A 147 6.22 -14.96 15.18
CA GLY A 147 5.91 -16.34 15.55
C GLY A 147 6.41 -17.36 14.52
N ASN A 148 6.02 -18.62 14.70
CA ASN A 148 6.48 -19.74 13.86
C ASN A 148 5.41 -20.28 12.90
N ASN A 149 4.17 -19.78 12.96
CA ASN A 149 3.06 -20.26 12.15
C ASN A 149 2.16 -19.10 11.66
N LEU A 150 2.72 -18.30 10.74
CA LEU A 150 2.05 -17.12 10.17
C LEU A 150 0.66 -17.44 9.61
N PHE A 151 0.51 -18.62 8.99
CA PHE A 151 -0.76 -19.01 8.39
C PHE A 151 -1.88 -19.12 9.43
N GLN A 152 -1.67 -19.90 10.50
CA GLN A 152 -2.68 -20.10 11.54
C GLN A 152 -2.91 -18.84 12.36
N ASP A 153 -1.83 -18.14 12.72
CA ASP A 153 -1.91 -17.05 13.68
C ASP A 153 -2.52 -15.77 13.07
N GLU A 154 -2.23 -15.49 11.79
CA GLU A 154 -2.61 -14.23 11.16
C GLU A 154 -3.44 -14.38 9.89
N LEU A 155 -3.07 -15.31 8.98
CA LEU A 155 -3.76 -15.43 7.70
C LEU A 155 -5.16 -16.03 7.85
N GLU A 156 -5.32 -17.13 8.59
CA GLU A 156 -6.64 -17.74 8.83
C GLU A 156 -7.61 -16.76 9.48
N ARG A 157 -7.11 -15.96 10.43
CA ARG A 157 -7.88 -14.91 11.10
C ARG A 157 -8.34 -13.82 10.13
N ALA A 158 -7.51 -13.45 9.16
CA ALA A 158 -7.81 -12.36 8.22
C ALA A 158 -8.83 -12.75 7.13
N ILE A 159 -9.02 -14.05 6.86
CA ILE A 159 -9.86 -14.53 5.75
C ILE A 159 -11.26 -13.91 5.74
N PRO A 160 -12.07 -13.95 6.82
CA PRO A 160 -13.44 -13.43 6.78
C PRO A 160 -13.50 -11.97 6.38
N TYR A 161 -12.61 -11.14 6.97
CA TYR A 161 -12.54 -9.72 6.64
C TYR A 161 -12.15 -9.51 5.18
N LEU A 162 -11.09 -10.17 4.69
CA LEU A 162 -10.63 -9.99 3.31
C LEU A 162 -11.68 -10.48 2.30
N SER A 163 -12.42 -11.55 2.62
CA SER A 163 -13.57 -11.98 1.82
C SER A 163 -14.64 -10.91 1.73
N ASP A 164 -15.01 -10.28 2.85
CA ASP A 164 -15.98 -9.18 2.86
C ASP A 164 -15.47 -7.96 2.06
N VAL A 165 -14.17 -7.67 2.14
CA VAL A 165 -13.55 -6.62 1.31
C VAL A 165 -13.68 -6.95 -0.18
N PHE A 166 -13.30 -8.15 -0.62
CA PHE A 166 -13.46 -8.54 -2.01
C PHE A 166 -14.92 -8.53 -2.44
N GLU A 167 -15.85 -8.94 -1.59
CA GLU A 167 -17.28 -8.89 -1.94
C GLU A 167 -17.76 -7.44 -2.12
N SER A 168 -17.26 -6.50 -1.32
CA SER A 168 -17.51 -5.07 -1.51
C SER A 168 -16.94 -4.50 -2.81
N LEU A 169 -15.97 -5.21 -3.42
CA LEU A 169 -15.33 -4.87 -4.70
C LEU A 169 -15.94 -5.64 -5.89
N SER A 170 -17.12 -6.23 -5.72
CA SER A 170 -17.75 -7.11 -6.73
C SER A 170 -17.96 -6.48 -8.10
N ASN A 171 -18.01 -5.14 -8.22
CA ASN A 171 -18.03 -4.44 -9.50
C ASN A 171 -16.79 -4.72 -10.37
N PHE A 172 -15.64 -5.02 -9.77
CA PHE A 172 -14.42 -5.41 -10.48
C PHE A 172 -14.40 -6.88 -10.93
N LYS A 173 -15.36 -7.72 -10.50
CA LYS A 173 -15.43 -9.12 -10.97
C LYS A 173 -15.83 -9.23 -12.45
N ASP A 174 -16.50 -8.22 -12.99
CA ASP A 174 -17.04 -8.22 -14.36
C ASP A 174 -16.64 -6.93 -15.05
N TYR A 175 -15.92 -7.04 -16.17
CA TYR A 175 -15.42 -5.86 -16.89
C TYR A 175 -16.56 -4.96 -17.41
N GLY A 176 -17.66 -5.55 -17.86
CA GLY A 176 -18.81 -4.81 -18.37
C GLY A 176 -19.56 -4.05 -17.28
N LEU A 177 -19.62 -4.59 -16.06
CA LEU A 177 -20.15 -3.91 -14.89
C LEU A 177 -19.21 -2.79 -14.42
N PHE A 178 -17.91 -3.08 -14.31
CA PHE A 178 -16.88 -2.10 -13.97
C PHE A 178 -17.01 -0.83 -14.84
N ARG A 179 -17.17 -0.97 -16.15
CA ARG A 179 -17.31 0.16 -17.09
C ARG A 179 -18.61 0.95 -16.98
N LYS A 180 -19.61 0.46 -16.25
CA LYS A 180 -20.92 1.13 -16.09
C LYS A 180 -21.07 1.84 -14.75
N VAL A 181 -20.20 1.55 -13.80
CA VAL A 181 -20.23 2.15 -12.45
C VAL A 181 -19.32 3.36 -12.44
N GLU A 182 -19.66 4.39 -11.64
CA GLU A 182 -18.76 5.52 -11.46
C GLU A 182 -17.44 5.07 -10.82
N PRO A 183 -16.29 5.65 -11.23
CA PRO A 183 -15.00 5.32 -10.67
C PRO A 183 -14.96 5.50 -9.15
N ASP A 184 -14.68 4.43 -8.41
CA ASP A 184 -14.43 4.48 -6.97
C ASP A 184 -12.94 4.38 -6.69
N ILE A 185 -12.30 5.54 -6.59
CA ILE A 185 -10.87 5.65 -6.27
C ILE A 185 -10.53 4.94 -4.94
N ASN A 186 -11.44 4.92 -3.97
CA ASN A 186 -11.20 4.21 -2.71
C ASN A 186 -11.18 2.69 -2.90
N ALA A 187 -11.94 2.17 -3.86
CA ALA A 187 -11.94 0.75 -4.19
C ALA A 187 -10.62 0.31 -4.83
N GLU A 188 -10.03 1.14 -5.70
CA GLU A 188 -8.68 0.91 -6.23
C GLU A 188 -7.61 0.92 -5.12
N PHE A 189 -7.72 1.83 -4.15
CA PHE A 189 -6.81 1.87 -3.00
C PHE A 189 -6.89 0.60 -2.14
N LYS A 190 -8.09 0.03 -1.97
CA LYS A 190 -8.27 -1.27 -1.31
C LYS A 190 -7.62 -2.40 -2.10
N LEU A 191 -7.85 -2.47 -3.42
CA LEU A 191 -7.19 -3.46 -4.29
C LEU A 191 -5.68 -3.37 -4.22
N TYR A 192 -5.13 -2.15 -4.17
CA TYR A 192 -3.70 -1.93 -4.00
C TYR A 192 -3.22 -2.40 -2.62
N ALA A 193 -3.94 -2.10 -1.54
CA ALA A 193 -3.60 -2.60 -0.22
C ALA A 193 -3.60 -4.15 -0.15
N LEU A 194 -4.57 -4.79 -0.80
CA LEU A 194 -4.64 -6.25 -0.96
C LEU A 194 -3.46 -6.79 -1.77
N SER A 195 -3.07 -6.10 -2.84
CA SER A 195 -1.93 -6.53 -3.68
C SER A 195 -0.61 -6.47 -2.90
N ARG A 196 -0.45 -5.54 -1.96
CA ARG A 196 0.72 -5.48 -1.07
C ARG A 196 0.79 -6.65 -0.11
N ILE A 197 -0.36 -7.13 0.40
CA ILE A 197 -0.43 -8.37 1.18
C ILE A 197 0.12 -9.52 0.31
N ASN A 198 -0.37 -9.63 -0.92
CA ASN A 198 0.08 -10.65 -1.85
C ASN A 198 1.59 -10.58 -2.15
N ASP A 199 2.11 -9.39 -2.44
CA ASP A 199 3.53 -9.16 -2.73
C ASP A 199 4.44 -9.57 -1.58
N VAL A 200 4.00 -9.37 -0.33
CA VAL A 200 4.71 -9.86 0.86
C VAL A 200 4.68 -11.39 0.90
N LEU A 201 3.51 -12.01 0.74
CA LEU A 201 3.40 -13.49 0.77
C LEU A 201 4.26 -14.16 -0.31
N LEU A 202 4.34 -13.56 -1.51
CA LEU A 202 5.17 -14.04 -2.62
C LEU A 202 6.68 -14.04 -2.33
N LEU A 203 7.16 -13.35 -1.29
CA LEU A 203 8.56 -13.45 -0.86
C LEU A 203 8.92 -14.86 -0.35
N SER A 204 7.92 -15.65 0.08
CA SER A 204 8.11 -17.05 0.52
C SER A 204 8.68 -17.93 -0.59
N PHE A 205 8.41 -17.57 -1.86
CA PHE A 205 8.71 -18.38 -3.05
C PHE A 205 9.89 -17.84 -3.86
N GLN A 206 10.66 -16.90 -3.31
CA GLN A 206 11.79 -16.25 -3.98
C GLN A 206 13.12 -16.70 -3.38
N GLU A 207 14.09 -16.96 -4.27
CA GLU A 207 15.42 -17.46 -3.91
C GLU A 207 16.32 -16.36 -3.35
N LYS A 208 16.27 -15.14 -3.92
CA LYS A 208 17.08 -14.02 -3.44
C LYS A 208 16.49 -13.43 -2.15
N GLN A 209 17.33 -12.78 -1.36
CA GLN A 209 16.94 -12.01 -0.18
C GLN A 209 17.35 -10.55 -0.36
N ARG A 210 16.51 -9.63 0.11
CA ARG A 210 16.79 -8.19 0.17
C ARG A 210 16.52 -7.67 1.57
N GLU A 211 16.99 -6.47 1.87
CA GLU A 211 16.60 -5.79 3.11
C GLU A 211 15.06 -5.71 3.23
N GLY A 212 14.52 -5.98 4.42
CA GLY A 212 13.07 -6.05 4.64
C GLY A 212 12.37 -7.33 4.13
N SER A 213 13.12 -8.33 3.64
CA SER A 213 12.57 -9.62 3.17
C SER A 213 12.44 -10.69 4.25
N ASN A 214 12.96 -10.42 5.46
CA ASN A 214 12.88 -11.34 6.59
C ASN A 214 11.47 -11.34 7.19
N ILE A 215 10.55 -11.96 6.46
CA ILE A 215 9.19 -12.23 6.92
C ILE A 215 9.04 -13.73 7.22
N ALA A 216 8.08 -14.09 8.06
CA ALA A 216 7.70 -15.49 8.20
C ALA A 216 7.18 -16.04 6.86
N LYS A 217 7.69 -17.21 6.48
CA LYS A 217 7.35 -17.85 5.20
C LYS A 217 6.13 -18.75 5.33
N ILE A 218 5.40 -18.88 4.23
CA ILE A 218 4.30 -19.85 4.08
C ILE A 218 4.62 -20.87 2.97
N SER A 219 3.97 -22.02 3.01
CA SER A 219 4.05 -23.00 1.91
C SER A 219 3.19 -22.56 0.71
N LEU A 220 3.40 -23.19 -0.44
CA LEU A 220 2.60 -22.91 -1.64
C LEU A 220 1.14 -23.35 -1.44
N GLU A 221 0.92 -24.48 -0.75
CA GLU A 221 -0.40 -24.98 -0.41
C GLU A 221 -1.15 -23.99 0.48
N GLN A 222 -0.47 -23.43 1.49
CA GLN A 222 -1.03 -22.38 2.34
C GLN A 222 -1.38 -21.12 1.56
N TYR A 223 -0.52 -20.68 0.63
CA TYR A 223 -0.79 -19.52 -0.22
C TYR A 223 -2.04 -19.73 -1.10
N ILE A 224 -2.14 -20.91 -1.72
CA ILE A 224 -3.28 -21.30 -2.56
C ILE A 224 -4.55 -21.34 -1.70
N GLU A 225 -4.50 -22.03 -0.56
CA GLU A 225 -5.63 -22.18 0.35
C GLU A 225 -6.13 -20.82 0.85
N PHE A 226 -5.21 -19.92 1.24
CA PHE A 226 -5.56 -18.58 1.70
C PHE A 226 -6.35 -17.80 0.66
N TRP A 227 -5.80 -17.65 -0.56
CA TRP A 227 -6.45 -16.85 -1.59
C TRP A 227 -7.73 -17.50 -2.14
N GLN A 228 -7.80 -18.83 -2.17
CA GLN A 228 -9.05 -19.54 -2.48
C GLN A 228 -10.14 -19.26 -1.45
N LYS A 229 -9.81 -19.36 -0.16
CA LYS A 229 -10.76 -19.07 0.93
C LYS A 229 -11.19 -17.61 0.95
N VAL A 230 -10.29 -16.69 0.60
CA VAL A 230 -10.61 -15.26 0.44
C VAL A 230 -11.61 -15.02 -0.70
N GLY A 231 -11.62 -15.87 -1.73
CA GLY A 231 -12.59 -15.82 -2.84
C GLY A 231 -11.96 -15.59 -4.22
N LEU A 232 -10.64 -15.72 -4.34
CA LEU A 232 -9.95 -15.63 -5.63
C LEU A 232 -9.90 -16.98 -6.34
N ARG A 233 -9.99 -16.93 -7.66
CA ARG A 233 -9.82 -18.09 -8.53
C ARG A 233 -8.33 -18.29 -8.82
N ILE A 234 -7.86 -19.51 -8.59
CA ILE A 234 -6.50 -19.93 -8.89
C ILE A 234 -6.43 -20.39 -10.34
N VAL A 235 -5.43 -19.91 -11.07
CA VAL A 235 -5.20 -20.26 -12.48
C VAL A 235 -3.74 -20.65 -12.65
N ASP A 236 -3.51 -21.88 -13.09
CA ASP A 236 -2.19 -22.33 -13.55
C ASP A 236 -2.13 -22.20 -15.08
N PRO A 237 -1.32 -21.28 -15.63
CA PRO A 237 -1.23 -21.11 -17.07
C PRO A 237 -0.54 -22.32 -17.71
N ILE A 238 -1.21 -22.93 -18.69
CA ILE A 238 -0.66 -24.05 -19.47
C ILE A 238 0.38 -23.55 -20.49
N GLU A 239 0.17 -22.35 -21.02
CA GLU A 239 1.06 -21.69 -21.98
C GLU A 239 1.50 -20.33 -21.45
N PHE A 240 2.70 -19.90 -21.85
CA PHE A 240 3.18 -18.58 -21.50
C PHE A 240 2.36 -17.51 -22.22
N HIS A 241 1.72 -16.64 -21.45
CA HIS A 241 1.16 -15.38 -21.93
C HIS A 241 1.50 -14.28 -20.94
N PRO A 242 2.05 -13.12 -21.37
CA PRO A 242 2.47 -12.07 -20.45
C PRO A 242 1.33 -11.49 -19.62
N PHE A 243 0.07 -11.65 -20.05
CA PHE A 243 -1.09 -11.30 -19.22
C PHE A 243 -1.14 -12.12 -17.92
N LEU A 244 -1.04 -13.45 -18.02
CA LEU A 244 -1.18 -14.34 -16.86
C LEU A 244 0.15 -14.60 -16.16
N CYS A 245 1.27 -14.36 -16.84
CA CYS A 245 2.59 -14.78 -16.41
C CYS A 245 3.51 -13.59 -16.08
N GLU A 246 4.20 -13.71 -14.95
CA GLU A 246 5.38 -12.96 -14.59
C GLU A 246 6.61 -13.88 -14.79
N ILE A 247 7.61 -13.44 -15.57
CA ILE A 247 8.83 -14.22 -15.75
C ILE A 247 9.66 -14.19 -14.46
N TYR A 248 9.81 -15.35 -13.83
CA TYR A 248 10.67 -15.55 -12.66
C TYR A 248 12.11 -15.88 -13.07
N LYS A 249 12.27 -16.73 -14.10
CA LYS A 249 13.56 -17.22 -14.60
C LYS A 249 13.44 -17.69 -16.04
N VAL A 250 14.54 -17.57 -16.79
CA VAL A 250 14.64 -17.99 -18.20
C VAL A 250 15.74 -19.05 -18.35
N GLU A 251 15.37 -20.18 -18.94
CA GLU A 251 16.29 -21.14 -19.54
C GLU A 251 16.38 -20.87 -21.04
N GLU A 252 17.59 -20.73 -21.55
CA GLU A 252 17.78 -20.46 -22.98
C GLU A 252 17.52 -21.74 -23.78
N ASP A 253 16.75 -21.58 -24.86
CA ASP A 253 16.54 -22.63 -25.83
C ASP A 253 17.50 -22.47 -27.01
N SER A 254 18.42 -23.44 -27.16
CA SER A 254 19.27 -23.54 -28.34
C SER A 254 18.48 -23.94 -29.60
N ILE A 255 17.28 -24.48 -29.41
CA ILE A 255 16.32 -24.72 -30.50
C ILE A 255 15.47 -23.45 -30.63
N ASN A 256 15.45 -22.86 -31.82
CA ASN A 256 14.73 -21.61 -32.11
C ASN A 256 13.20 -21.83 -32.14
N ASN A 257 12.62 -22.14 -30.97
CA ASN A 257 11.17 -22.25 -30.78
C ASN A 257 10.52 -20.88 -30.99
N GLN A 258 9.38 -20.86 -31.67
CA GLN A 258 8.65 -19.61 -31.96
C GLN A 258 7.93 -19.02 -30.73
N TYR A 259 7.74 -19.81 -29.67
CA TYR A 259 7.01 -19.40 -28.47
C TYR A 259 7.74 -19.86 -27.20
N PRO A 260 7.75 -19.05 -26.13
CA PRO A 260 8.23 -19.48 -24.82
C PRO A 260 7.40 -20.65 -24.26
N LYS A 261 8.05 -21.59 -23.58
CA LYS A 261 7.40 -22.72 -22.91
C LYS A 261 7.53 -22.57 -21.41
N ILE A 262 6.45 -22.82 -20.67
CA ILE A 262 6.53 -22.89 -19.20
C ILE A 262 7.21 -24.21 -18.82
N ILE A 263 8.23 -24.13 -17.98
CA ILE A 263 8.94 -25.29 -17.42
C ILE A 263 8.36 -25.65 -16.06
N ASN A 264 8.14 -24.64 -15.23
CA ASN A 264 7.49 -24.78 -13.94
C ASN A 264 6.83 -23.45 -13.51
N THR A 265 5.88 -23.57 -12.60
CA THR A 265 5.20 -22.45 -11.95
C THR A 265 5.66 -22.40 -10.50
N ARG A 266 6.14 -21.23 -10.04
CA ARG A 266 6.57 -20.98 -8.66
C ARG A 266 5.40 -20.61 -7.76
N TRP A 267 4.45 -19.86 -8.30
CA TRP A 267 3.17 -19.54 -7.68
C TRP A 267 2.12 -19.31 -8.78
N PRO A 268 0.85 -19.66 -8.54
CA PRO A 268 -0.19 -19.56 -9.55
C PRO A 268 -0.66 -18.12 -9.78
N CYS A 269 -1.41 -17.92 -10.85
CA CYS A 269 -2.14 -16.70 -11.14
C CYS A 269 -3.39 -16.63 -10.26
N LEU A 270 -3.74 -15.41 -9.81
CA LEU A 270 -4.94 -15.12 -9.03
C LEU A 270 -5.87 -14.24 -9.87
N MET A 271 -7.10 -14.69 -10.07
CA MET A 271 -8.14 -13.98 -10.80
C MET A 271 -9.31 -13.66 -9.86
N PHE A 272 -9.83 -12.43 -9.95
CA PHE A 272 -11.03 -11.99 -9.28
C PHE A 272 -12.13 -11.74 -10.33
N GLY A 273 -12.86 -12.79 -10.68
CA GLY A 273 -13.71 -12.76 -11.88
C GLY A 273 -12.85 -12.54 -13.14
N ASP A 274 -13.15 -11.48 -13.88
CA ASP A 274 -12.41 -11.01 -15.06
C ASP A 274 -11.13 -10.25 -14.69
N LEU A 275 -11.03 -9.68 -13.48
CA LEU A 275 -9.84 -8.92 -13.04
C LEU A 275 -8.67 -9.86 -12.76
N LEU A 276 -7.52 -9.57 -13.36
CA LEU A 276 -6.23 -10.16 -13.00
C LEU A 276 -5.72 -9.50 -11.72
N PHE A 277 -5.78 -10.23 -10.61
CA PHE A 277 -5.29 -9.73 -9.32
C PHE A 277 -3.78 -9.94 -9.15
N SER A 278 -3.26 -11.10 -9.55
CA SER A 278 -1.83 -11.40 -9.51
C SER A 278 -1.42 -12.37 -10.60
N ARG A 279 -0.27 -12.15 -11.23
CA ARG A 279 0.30 -13.04 -12.24
C ARG A 279 0.96 -14.27 -11.61
N ALA A 280 0.96 -15.38 -12.34
CA ALA A 280 1.74 -16.57 -12.02
C ALA A 280 3.23 -16.30 -12.21
N GLY A 281 4.06 -16.61 -11.22
CA GLY A 281 5.52 -16.58 -11.36
C GLY A 281 5.99 -17.84 -12.07
N VAL A 282 6.53 -17.72 -13.27
CA VAL A 282 6.89 -18.88 -14.11
C VAL A 282 8.37 -18.91 -14.46
N CYS A 283 8.96 -20.10 -14.42
CA CYS A 283 10.23 -20.35 -15.10
C CYS A 283 9.92 -20.81 -16.52
N ILE A 284 10.52 -20.17 -17.51
CA ILE A 284 10.25 -20.43 -18.92
C ILE A 284 11.50 -20.90 -19.66
N LYS A 285 11.30 -21.62 -20.75
CA LYS A 285 12.30 -21.90 -21.77
C LYS A 285 12.01 -21.06 -22.99
N ALA A 286 12.97 -20.25 -23.46
CA ALA A 286 12.76 -19.34 -24.59
C ALA A 286 14.02 -19.14 -25.43
N SER A 287 13.82 -18.87 -26.73
CA SER A 287 14.89 -18.42 -27.62
C SER A 287 15.36 -17.01 -27.22
N PRO A 288 16.68 -16.71 -27.18
CA PRO A 288 17.20 -15.38 -26.86
C PRO A 288 16.67 -14.26 -27.79
N ASN A 289 16.25 -14.61 -29.01
CA ASN A 289 15.65 -13.66 -29.96
C ASN A 289 14.23 -13.23 -29.56
N LEU A 290 13.55 -14.02 -28.72
CA LEU A 290 12.20 -13.72 -28.22
C LEU A 290 12.25 -13.07 -26.84
N ILE A 291 13.04 -13.66 -25.94
CA ILE A 291 13.22 -13.22 -24.55
C ILE A 291 14.70 -13.26 -24.25
N ASP A 292 15.29 -12.08 -24.08
CA ASP A 292 16.66 -11.94 -23.58
C ASP A 292 16.68 -12.29 -22.10
N LYS A 293 17.40 -13.36 -21.75
CA LYS A 293 17.48 -13.87 -20.38
C LYS A 293 17.95 -12.81 -19.39
N ASN A 294 19.03 -12.11 -19.73
CA ASN A 294 19.64 -11.14 -18.82
C ASN A 294 18.68 -9.99 -18.53
N THR A 295 18.00 -9.49 -19.56
CA THR A 295 17.01 -8.42 -19.43
C THR A 295 15.78 -8.90 -18.67
N ALA A 296 15.17 -10.01 -19.05
CA ALA A 296 13.94 -10.50 -18.41
C ALA A 296 14.11 -10.80 -16.91
N GLU A 297 15.30 -11.26 -16.49
CA GLU A 297 15.59 -11.58 -15.08
C GLU A 297 16.06 -10.36 -14.25
N ASN A 298 16.52 -9.27 -14.88
CA ASN A 298 17.14 -8.15 -14.16
C ASN A 298 16.53 -6.77 -14.41
N SER A 299 15.63 -6.63 -15.41
CA SER A 299 14.91 -5.38 -15.64
C SER A 299 13.96 -5.07 -14.50
N THR A 300 13.69 -3.77 -14.30
CA THR A 300 12.77 -3.29 -13.27
C THR A 300 11.37 -3.83 -13.50
N LEU A 301 10.81 -4.44 -12.46
CA LEU A 301 9.40 -4.85 -12.44
C LEU A 301 8.51 -3.71 -11.94
N TYR A 302 7.68 -3.18 -12.83
CA TYR A 302 6.76 -2.09 -12.55
C TYR A 302 5.47 -2.57 -11.86
N TRP A 303 4.79 -1.65 -11.17
CA TRP A 303 3.58 -1.89 -10.36
C TRP A 303 3.78 -2.92 -9.23
N SER A 304 5.00 -3.01 -8.70
CA SER A 304 5.36 -4.01 -7.69
C SER A 304 5.86 -3.35 -6.43
N HIS A 305 5.18 -3.63 -5.32
CA HIS A 305 5.58 -3.16 -4.00
C HIS A 305 6.78 -3.96 -3.46
N ARG A 306 6.79 -5.30 -3.63
CA ARG A 306 7.92 -6.13 -3.18
C ARG A 306 8.29 -7.26 -4.14
N ARG A 307 9.57 -7.34 -4.48
CA ARG A 307 10.24 -8.48 -5.13
C ARG A 307 11.72 -8.54 -4.74
N ASN A 308 12.22 -9.75 -4.54
CA ASN A 308 13.62 -10.00 -4.18
C ASN A 308 14.49 -10.32 -5.39
N ASN A 309 13.92 -10.97 -6.40
CA ASN A 309 14.72 -11.53 -7.48
C ASN A 309 15.27 -10.49 -8.45
N ARG A 310 14.61 -9.33 -8.56
CA ARG A 310 14.95 -8.24 -9.50
C ARG A 310 14.53 -6.87 -8.95
N PRO A 311 15.10 -5.77 -9.49
CA PRO A 311 14.63 -4.41 -9.20
C PRO A 311 13.12 -4.27 -9.43
N ARG A 312 12.51 -3.32 -8.74
CA ARG A 312 11.07 -3.10 -8.77
C ARG A 312 10.78 -1.62 -8.64
N ALA A 313 9.66 -1.18 -9.20
CA ALA A 313 9.15 0.18 -9.08
C ALA A 313 7.66 0.12 -8.76
N ASP A 314 7.26 0.95 -7.80
CA ASP A 314 5.87 1.11 -7.39
C ASP A 314 5.47 2.58 -7.37
N LEU A 315 4.20 2.89 -7.64
CA LEU A 315 3.71 4.26 -7.61
C LEU A 315 3.75 4.89 -6.21
N ALA A 316 3.76 4.06 -5.16
CA ALA A 316 3.85 4.50 -3.79
C ALA A 316 5.28 4.70 -3.28
N ASP A 317 6.30 4.47 -4.13
CA ASP A 317 7.68 4.73 -3.76
C ASP A 317 7.87 6.22 -3.41
N ASP A 318 8.64 6.48 -2.35
CA ASP A 318 8.86 7.80 -1.74
C ASP A 318 7.63 8.49 -1.11
N TRP A 319 6.46 7.83 -1.10
CA TRP A 319 5.29 8.36 -0.40
C TRP A 319 5.38 8.12 1.11
N GLY A 320 4.85 9.08 1.88
CA GLY A 320 4.77 8.97 3.34
C GLY A 320 3.93 7.78 3.81
N SER A 321 4.14 7.34 5.06
CA SER A 321 3.56 6.12 5.65
C SER A 321 2.04 5.97 5.51
N ASN A 322 1.31 7.10 5.48
CA ASN A 322 -0.13 7.12 5.29
C ASN A 322 -0.52 7.33 3.83
N SER A 323 0.13 8.28 3.15
CA SER A 323 -0.22 8.63 1.77
C SER A 323 -0.07 7.44 0.83
N GLN A 324 0.94 6.59 1.04
CA GLN A 324 1.24 5.43 0.17
C GLN A 324 0.06 4.47 -0.03
N TRP A 325 -0.91 4.47 0.88
CA TRP A 325 -2.11 3.62 0.78
C TRP A 325 -3.18 4.20 -0.14
N GLY A 326 -3.06 5.47 -0.53
CA GLY A 326 -3.87 6.13 -1.57
C GLY A 326 -3.30 5.93 -2.97
N THR A 327 -2.72 4.77 -3.24
CA THR A 327 -2.13 4.41 -4.54
C THR A 327 -3.11 3.56 -5.32
N GLY A 328 -3.32 3.90 -6.60
CA GLY A 328 -4.21 3.14 -7.49
C GLY A 328 -3.67 1.74 -7.79
N PHE A 329 -4.57 0.77 -7.91
CA PHE A 329 -4.23 -0.57 -8.35
C PHE A 329 -4.20 -0.64 -9.88
N ARG A 330 -3.26 -1.39 -10.45
CA ARG A 330 -3.23 -1.63 -11.90
C ARG A 330 -4.38 -2.55 -12.30
N LEU A 331 -5.25 -2.08 -13.19
CA LEU A 331 -6.44 -2.82 -13.63
C LEU A 331 -6.19 -3.56 -14.95
N ASP A 332 -5.88 -4.84 -14.89
CA ASP A 332 -5.80 -5.73 -16.04
C ASP A 332 -7.05 -6.65 -16.06
N PHE A 333 -7.83 -6.66 -17.15
CA PHE A 333 -9.03 -7.50 -17.27
C PHE A 333 -8.94 -8.51 -18.42
N TRP A 334 -9.47 -9.70 -18.21
CA TRP A 334 -9.72 -10.68 -19.26
C TRP A 334 -11.21 -10.96 -19.32
N ASN A 335 -11.85 -10.39 -20.34
CA ASN A 335 -13.29 -10.54 -20.57
C ASN A 335 -13.52 -11.12 -21.97
N GLU A 336 -14.20 -12.26 -22.02
CA GLU A 336 -14.40 -13.06 -23.24
C GLU A 336 -13.06 -13.37 -23.95
N ASP A 337 -12.91 -12.93 -25.21
CA ASP A 337 -11.72 -13.11 -26.04
C ASP A 337 -10.84 -11.84 -26.08
N ILE A 338 -10.96 -10.94 -25.10
CA ILE A 338 -10.22 -9.68 -25.05
C ILE A 338 -9.48 -9.52 -23.72
N LEU A 339 -8.21 -9.14 -23.81
CA LEU A 339 -7.37 -8.71 -22.70
C LEU A 339 -7.27 -7.19 -22.73
N TYR A 340 -7.53 -6.58 -21.58
CA TYR A 340 -7.40 -5.15 -21.34
C TYR A 340 -6.27 -4.95 -20.34
N TYR A 341 -5.29 -4.12 -20.70
CA TYR A 341 -4.13 -3.84 -19.87
C TYR A 341 -4.21 -2.42 -19.30
N ASN A 342 -4.04 -2.31 -17.99
CA ASN A 342 -3.97 -1.06 -17.23
C ASN A 342 -5.13 -0.09 -17.55
N VAL A 343 -6.36 -0.59 -17.51
CA VAL A 343 -7.56 0.20 -17.78
C VAL A 343 -7.62 1.39 -16.83
N ASN A 344 -7.78 2.59 -17.40
CA ASN A 344 -7.99 3.83 -16.66
C ASN A 344 -9.29 4.51 -17.13
N ASP A 345 -9.89 5.32 -16.24
CA ASP A 345 -11.14 6.05 -16.55
C ASP A 345 -10.90 7.38 -17.24
N LYS A 346 -9.64 7.74 -17.40
CA LYS A 346 -9.24 8.96 -18.07
C LYS A 346 -9.05 8.65 -19.55
N GLU A 347 -10.04 9.02 -20.37
CA GLU A 347 -9.83 9.34 -21.80
C GLU A 347 -8.94 10.60 -21.96
N ASN A 348 -8.02 10.85 -21.02
CA ASN A 348 -7.14 11.99 -21.08
C ASN A 348 -6.07 11.71 -22.13
N GLU A 349 -5.77 12.75 -22.91
CA GLU A 349 -4.60 12.83 -23.78
C GLU A 349 -3.42 12.19 -23.05
N ILE A 350 -2.94 11.08 -23.59
CA ILE A 350 -1.77 10.38 -23.08
C ILE A 350 -0.65 11.42 -23.10
N LEU A 351 -0.20 11.85 -21.92
CA LEU A 351 1.08 12.56 -21.80
C LEU A 351 2.13 11.49 -22.10
N ILE A 352 2.36 11.27 -23.39
CA ILE A 352 3.35 10.31 -23.86
C ILE A 352 4.69 10.87 -23.43
N ASP A 353 5.34 10.17 -22.52
CA ASP A 353 6.76 10.35 -22.29
C ASP A 353 7.49 9.99 -23.60
N ASP A 354 8.13 10.99 -24.21
CA ASP A 354 8.75 10.93 -25.54
C ASP A 354 9.97 9.97 -25.59
N GLU A 355 10.39 9.41 -24.45
CA GLU A 355 11.61 8.60 -24.35
C GLU A 355 11.45 7.16 -24.88
N LEU A 356 10.25 6.58 -24.85
CA LEU A 356 10.01 5.21 -25.36
C LEU A 356 9.33 5.19 -26.73
N SER A 357 9.64 4.18 -27.53
CA SER A 357 8.80 3.83 -28.68
C SER A 357 7.47 3.19 -28.23
N GLU A 358 6.45 3.22 -29.10
CA GLU A 358 5.17 2.55 -28.85
C GLU A 358 5.33 1.05 -28.58
N ALA A 359 6.27 0.41 -29.28
CA ALA A 359 6.59 -1.00 -29.10
C ALA A 359 7.19 -1.29 -27.72
N GLN A 360 8.08 -0.42 -27.22
CA GLN A 360 8.66 -0.54 -25.89
C GLN A 360 7.63 -0.28 -24.79
N ARG A 361 6.78 0.75 -24.93
CA ARG A 361 5.66 0.99 -23.99
C ARG A 361 4.74 -0.22 -23.91
N THR A 362 4.38 -0.79 -25.07
CA THR A 362 3.55 -1.99 -25.14
C THR A 362 4.23 -3.20 -24.49
N GLU A 363 5.54 -3.37 -24.71
CA GLU A 363 6.31 -4.45 -24.09
C GLU A 363 6.31 -4.34 -22.56
N VAL A 364 6.67 -3.16 -22.02
CA VAL A 364 6.69 -2.94 -20.57
C VAL A 364 5.30 -3.04 -19.99
N LEU A 365 4.28 -2.51 -20.65
CA LEU A 365 2.91 -2.64 -20.17
C LEU A 365 2.49 -4.12 -20.11
N LYS A 366 2.68 -4.88 -21.18
CA LYS A 366 2.27 -6.28 -21.24
C LYS A 366 3.06 -7.15 -20.26
N ASN A 367 4.37 -7.00 -20.17
CA ASN A 367 5.24 -7.85 -19.34
C ASN A 367 5.49 -7.31 -17.94
N ARG A 368 5.06 -6.06 -17.65
CA ARG A 368 5.45 -5.25 -16.47
C ARG A 368 6.95 -4.97 -16.35
N CYS A 369 7.72 -5.27 -17.38
CA CYS A 369 9.17 -5.15 -17.42
C CYS A 369 9.65 -5.27 -18.86
N PHE A 370 10.91 -4.96 -19.12
CA PHE A 370 11.53 -5.33 -20.39
C PHE A 370 11.90 -6.81 -20.40
N VAL A 371 11.65 -7.49 -21.52
CA VAL A 371 12.08 -8.87 -21.77
C VAL A 371 13.07 -8.94 -22.93
N ARG A 372 13.29 -7.83 -23.64
CA ARG A 372 14.35 -7.61 -24.62
C ARG A 372 15.15 -6.37 -24.22
N THR A 373 16.45 -6.38 -24.49
CA THR A 373 17.36 -5.28 -24.11
C THR A 373 16.80 -3.93 -24.55
N PRO A 374 16.45 -3.03 -23.62
CA PRO A 374 15.89 -1.74 -23.96
C PRO A 374 17.00 -0.76 -24.37
N GLU A 375 16.61 0.27 -25.11
CA GLU A 375 17.52 1.38 -25.48
C GLU A 375 17.65 2.40 -24.34
N VAL A 376 16.66 2.44 -23.43
CA VAL A 376 16.56 3.34 -22.26
C VAL A 376 16.23 2.51 -21.02
N LEU A 377 16.89 2.79 -19.89
CA LEU A 377 16.80 1.96 -18.67
C LEU A 377 15.70 2.40 -17.68
N ASP A 378 15.35 3.68 -17.65
CA ASP A 378 14.35 4.24 -16.72
C ASP A 378 13.14 4.77 -17.51
N CYS A 379 11.92 4.41 -17.12
CA CYS A 379 10.69 4.90 -17.77
C CYS A 379 9.48 4.84 -16.83
N PHE A 380 8.45 5.68 -17.07
CA PHE A 380 7.21 5.72 -16.28
C PHE A 380 5.97 5.37 -17.15
N PRO A 381 5.68 4.08 -17.41
CA PRO A 381 4.61 3.66 -18.32
C PRO A 381 3.21 3.61 -17.65
N TYR A 382 2.99 4.40 -16.60
CA TYR A 382 1.83 4.25 -15.72
C TYR A 382 0.50 4.70 -16.36
N ASP A 383 0.56 5.57 -17.37
CA ASP A 383 -0.62 6.13 -18.03
C ASP A 383 -1.01 5.42 -19.35
N TYR A 384 -0.25 4.38 -19.76
CA TYR A 384 -0.46 3.69 -21.03
C TYR A 384 -1.44 2.52 -20.90
N THR A 385 -2.32 2.34 -21.91
CA THR A 385 -3.32 1.26 -21.97
C THR A 385 -3.24 0.52 -23.30
N VAL A 386 -3.54 -0.79 -23.29
CA VAL A 386 -3.54 -1.63 -24.50
C VAL A 386 -4.68 -2.64 -24.43
N THR A 387 -5.25 -2.98 -25.58
CA THR A 387 -6.15 -4.12 -25.73
C THR A 387 -5.58 -5.16 -26.68
N GLU A 388 -5.84 -6.43 -26.42
CA GLU A 388 -5.37 -7.56 -27.22
C GLU A 388 -6.46 -8.61 -27.36
N LYS A 389 -6.67 -9.13 -28.58
CA LYS A 389 -7.53 -10.30 -28.77
C LYS A 389 -6.79 -11.56 -28.32
N TYR A 390 -7.39 -12.31 -27.41
CA TYR A 390 -6.85 -13.55 -26.89
C TYR A 390 -7.98 -14.55 -26.65
N LYS A 391 -8.02 -15.59 -27.50
CA LYS A 391 -9.00 -16.66 -27.34
C LYS A 391 -8.48 -17.69 -26.35
N ARG A 392 -9.29 -17.98 -25.34
CA ARG A 392 -8.96 -19.01 -24.34
C ARG A 392 -8.75 -20.35 -25.06
N LYS A 393 -7.59 -20.97 -24.84
CA LYS A 393 -7.42 -22.38 -25.20
C LYS A 393 -8.18 -23.20 -24.17
N GLU A 394 -9.18 -23.95 -24.63
CA GLU A 394 -10.01 -24.86 -23.82
C GLU A 394 -9.19 -25.96 -23.16
#